data_AF-A0A8C9IW57-F1
#
_entry.id   AF-A0A8C9IW57-F1
#
_cell.length_a   1.000
_cell.length_b   1.000
_cell.length_c   1.000
_cell.angle_alpha   90.00
_cell.angle_beta   90.00
_cell.angle_gamma   90.00
#
_symmetry.space_group_name_H-M   'P 1'
#
loop_
_entity.id
_entity.type
_entity.pdbx_description
1 polymer ?
#
loop_
_entity_poly.entity_id
_entity_poly.type
_entity_poly.pdbx_seq_one_letter_code
_entity_poly.pdbx_strand_id
1 'polypeptide(L)'
;MGHALCVCSRGTVIIDNKRYLFIQKLGEGGFSYVDLVEGLHDGHFYALKRILCHEQQDREEAQQEADMHRLFNHPNILRLVAYCLRERGAKHEAWLLLPFFKRGTLWNEIERLKDKGNFLTEDQILWLLLGICRGLEAIHAKGYAHRDLKPTNILLGDEGQPVLMDLGSMNQACINVEGSRQALTLQSLGCVLYAMMFGEGPYDMVFQKGDSVALAVQNQLSIPQSPRHSSALRQLLASMMTVDPHQRPHIPLLLSQLEALQPPAPGQHTTQI
;
A
#
# COMPACT_ATOMS: atom_id res chain seq x y z
N MET A 1 33.73 23.18 25.40
CA MET A 1 32.80 24.31 25.13
C MET A 1 31.88 23.86 24.02
N GLY A 2 30.65 23.49 24.37
CA GLY A 2 29.67 22.95 23.43
C GLY A 2 29.01 24.06 22.63
N HIS A 3 29.07 23.97 21.31
CA HIS A 3 28.20 24.75 20.44
C HIS A 3 26.81 24.11 20.45
N ALA A 4 25.93 24.71 21.25
CA ALA A 4 24.49 24.46 21.15
C ALA A 4 24.02 24.92 19.76
N LEU A 5 23.67 23.96 18.90
CA LEU A 5 22.89 24.22 17.69
C LEU A 5 21.52 24.77 18.12
N CYS A 6 21.21 25.99 17.70
CA CYS A 6 19.95 26.68 17.96
C CYS A 6 18.77 25.80 17.56
N VAL A 7 17.82 25.57 18.48
CA VAL A 7 16.55 24.83 18.28
C VAL A 7 15.54 25.66 17.44
N CYS A 8 16.04 26.57 16.61
CA CYS A 8 15.34 27.74 16.10
C CYS A 8 15.17 27.68 14.57
N SER A 9 14.52 26.64 14.05
CA SER A 9 13.72 26.65 12.79
C SER A 9 13.39 25.23 12.31
N ARG A 10 12.59 24.49 13.08
CA ARG A 10 11.71 23.48 12.47
C ARG A 10 10.77 24.26 11.54
N GLY A 11 10.99 24.18 10.22
CA GLY A 11 10.29 25.01 9.24
C GLY A 11 8.77 24.81 9.33
N THR A 12 8.01 25.90 9.35
CA THR A 12 6.55 25.84 9.16
C THR A 12 6.25 26.03 7.68
N VAL A 13 5.34 25.24 7.14
CA VAL A 13 4.78 25.44 5.80
C VAL A 13 3.31 25.82 5.89
N ILE A 14 2.79 26.50 4.87
CA ILE A 14 1.38 26.84 4.76
C ILE A 14 0.80 26.05 3.58
N ILE A 15 -0.35 25.40 3.77
CA ILE A 15 -1.11 24.70 2.72
C ILE A 15 -2.58 25.04 2.99
N ASP A 16 -3.32 25.52 1.99
CA ASP A 16 -4.73 25.94 2.11
C ASP A 16 -5.00 26.83 3.35
N ASN A 17 -4.16 27.86 3.55
CA ASN A 17 -4.20 28.79 4.68
C ASN A 17 -4.02 28.16 6.09
N LYS A 18 -3.60 26.90 6.16
CA LYS A 18 -3.30 26.18 7.41
C LYS A 18 -1.80 26.02 7.59
N ARG A 19 -1.34 26.13 8.83
CA ARG A 19 0.07 25.99 9.20
C ARG A 19 0.40 24.55 9.59
N TYR A 20 1.51 24.04 9.07
CA TYR A 20 2.04 22.71 9.36
C TYR A 20 3.50 22.81 9.81
N LEU A 21 3.80 22.23 10.98
CA LEU A 21 5.14 22.22 11.55
C LEU A 21 5.89 20.97 11.07
N PHE A 22 7.08 21.15 10.51
CA PHE A 22 7.97 20.04 10.19
C PHE A 22 8.42 19.31 11.47
N ILE A 23 8.30 17.98 11.48
CA ILE A 23 8.72 17.11 12.58
C ILE A 23 9.99 16.35 12.22
N GLN A 24 9.93 15.53 11.18
CA GLN A 24 11.06 14.73 10.71
C GLN A 24 10.85 14.29 9.26
N LYS A 25 11.93 13.86 8.60
CA LYS A 25 11.85 13.19 7.28
C LYS A 25 11.37 11.75 7.47
N LEU A 26 10.42 11.30 6.64
CA LEU A 26 9.93 9.92 6.59
C LEU A 26 10.60 9.09 5.50
N GLY A 27 10.93 9.71 4.36
CA GLY A 27 11.53 9.01 3.24
C GLY A 27 12.04 9.92 2.13
N GLU A 28 12.80 9.31 1.22
CA GLU A 28 13.32 9.93 0.00
C GLU A 28 13.25 8.89 -1.12
N GLY A 29 12.64 9.28 -2.25
CA GLY A 29 12.73 8.59 -3.52
C GLY A 29 13.57 9.40 -4.51
N GLY A 30 13.75 8.88 -5.73
CA GLY A 30 14.62 9.52 -6.73
C GLY A 30 14.29 10.99 -7.02
N PHE A 31 13.00 11.36 -7.01
CA PHE A 31 12.53 12.71 -7.34
C PHE A 31 11.54 13.27 -6.31
N SER A 32 11.41 12.66 -5.13
CA SER A 32 10.48 13.14 -4.10
C SER A 32 10.96 12.90 -2.68
N TYR A 33 10.49 13.74 -1.77
CA TYR A 33 10.71 13.63 -0.34
C TYR A 33 9.38 13.45 0.36
N VAL A 34 9.37 12.70 1.46
CA VAL A 34 8.20 12.60 2.34
C VAL A 34 8.61 13.08 3.72
N ASP A 35 7.92 14.10 4.22
CA ASP A 35 8.14 14.68 5.54
C ASP A 35 6.94 14.41 6.46
N LEU A 36 7.18 14.10 7.72
CA LEU A 36 6.17 14.13 8.78
C LEU A 36 5.96 15.58 9.20
N VAL A 37 4.71 16.03 9.14
CA VAL A 37 4.31 17.37 9.58
C VAL A 37 3.13 17.29 10.54
N GLU A 38 3.06 18.23 11.49
CA GLU A 38 1.95 18.37 12.43
C GLU A 38 1.10 19.58 12.04
N GLY A 39 -0.21 19.39 11.89
CA GLY A 39 -1.15 20.48 11.67
C GLY A 39 -1.29 21.32 12.93
N LEU A 40 -0.80 22.56 12.93
CA LEU A 40 -0.89 23.44 14.11
C LEU A 40 -2.31 23.92 14.44
N HIS A 41 -3.27 23.59 13.57
CA HIS A 41 -4.67 23.96 13.68
C HIS A 41 -5.53 22.84 14.27
N ASP A 42 -5.06 21.59 14.25
CA ASP A 42 -5.82 20.41 14.67
C ASP A 42 -5.01 19.38 15.48
N GLY A 43 -3.69 19.53 15.57
CA GLY A 43 -2.79 18.62 16.26
C GLY A 43 -2.58 17.27 15.56
N HIS A 44 -3.14 17.07 14.36
CA HIS A 44 -2.99 15.81 13.64
C HIS A 44 -1.66 15.76 12.89
N PHE A 45 -1.12 14.55 12.76
CA PHE A 45 0.07 14.30 11.95
C PHE A 45 -0.31 13.96 10.50
N TYR A 46 0.53 14.42 9.57
CA TYR A 46 0.36 14.27 8.14
C TYR A 46 1.69 13.87 7.48
N ALA A 47 1.61 13.13 6.38
CA ALA A 47 2.73 12.89 5.48
C ALA A 47 2.66 13.91 4.33
N LEU A 48 3.69 14.76 4.22
CA LEU A 48 3.83 15.73 3.14
C LEU A 48 4.80 15.18 2.09
N LYS A 49 4.25 14.71 0.97
CA LYS A 49 5.04 14.30 -0.20
C LYS A 49 5.35 15.54 -1.03
N ARG A 50 6.64 15.79 -1.28
CA ARG A 50 7.16 16.92 -2.08
C ARG A 50 7.87 16.36 -3.29
N ILE A 51 7.31 16.57 -4.48
CA ILE A 51 7.85 16.12 -5.76
C ILE A 51 8.62 17.29 -6.37
N LEU A 52 9.89 17.07 -6.71
CA LEU A 52 10.70 18.06 -7.44
C LEU A 52 10.25 18.11 -8.89
N CYS A 53 9.94 19.30 -9.41
CA CYS A 53 9.55 19.50 -10.79
C CYS A 53 10.64 20.30 -11.52
N HIS A 54 11.33 19.68 -12.46
CA HIS A 54 12.29 20.30 -13.36
C HIS A 54 11.63 20.78 -14.64
N GLU A 55 10.63 20.04 -15.13
CA GLU A 55 9.93 20.32 -16.37
C GLU A 55 8.41 20.38 -16.17
N GLN A 56 7.70 20.81 -17.22
CA GLN A 56 6.24 20.85 -17.23
C GLN A 56 5.64 19.44 -17.07
N GLN A 57 6.28 18.42 -17.65
CA GLN A 57 5.86 17.03 -17.54
C GLN A 57 5.82 16.55 -16.08
N ASP A 58 6.81 16.90 -15.25
CA ASP A 58 6.82 16.53 -13.82
C ASP A 58 5.61 17.10 -13.06
N ARG A 59 5.17 18.31 -13.44
CA ARG A 59 3.99 18.95 -12.84
C ARG A 59 2.71 18.23 -13.24
N GLU A 60 2.63 17.81 -14.51
CA GLU A 60 1.50 17.06 -15.06
C GLU A 60 1.39 15.68 -14.42
N GLU A 61 2.51 14.97 -14.24
CA GLU A 61 2.56 13.68 -13.54
C GLU A 61 2.13 13.82 -12.07
N ALA A 62 2.60 14.85 -11.36
CA ALA A 62 2.20 15.12 -9.98
C ALA A 62 0.72 15.52 -9.85
N GLN A 63 0.20 16.30 -10.80
CA GLN A 63 -1.22 16.64 -10.87
C GLN A 63 -2.07 15.40 -11.15
N GLN A 64 -1.64 14.54 -12.07
CA GLN A 64 -2.29 13.26 -12.36
C GLN A 64 -2.34 12.37 -11.12
N GLU A 65 -1.24 12.26 -10.35
CA GLU A 65 -1.22 11.53 -9.08
C GLU A 65 -2.24 12.10 -8.09
N ALA A 66 -2.29 13.43 -7.92
CA ALA A 66 -3.26 14.09 -7.05
C ALA A 66 -4.71 13.83 -7.49
N ASP A 67 -4.97 13.83 -8.80
CA ASP A 67 -6.30 13.55 -9.35
C ASP A 67 -6.71 12.09 -9.15
N MET A 68 -5.77 11.13 -9.22
CA MET A 68 -6.04 9.74 -8.88
C MET A 68 -6.50 9.58 -7.43
N HIS A 69 -5.87 10.27 -6.47
CA HIS A 69 -6.33 10.26 -5.09
C HIS A 69 -7.74 10.84 -4.93
N ARG A 70 -8.09 11.91 -5.68
CA ARG A 70 -9.41 12.56 -5.61
C ARG A 70 -10.53 11.68 -6.18
N LEU A 71 -10.22 10.70 -7.02
CA LEU A 71 -11.22 9.78 -7.54
C LEU A 71 -11.84 8.91 -6.44
N PHE A 72 -11.16 8.68 -5.33
CA PHE A 72 -11.61 7.70 -4.35
C PHE A 72 -11.94 8.36 -3.00
N ASN A 73 -13.12 8.02 -2.47
CA ASN A 73 -13.47 8.24 -1.09
C ASN A 73 -13.83 6.89 -0.47
N HIS A 74 -12.81 6.15 -0.04
CA HIS A 74 -12.95 4.76 0.40
C HIS A 74 -12.01 4.50 1.60
N PRO A 75 -12.45 3.79 2.65
CA PRO A 75 -11.63 3.58 3.86
C PRO A 75 -10.33 2.82 3.60
N ASN A 76 -10.28 1.98 2.56
CA ASN A 76 -9.09 1.20 2.19
C ASN A 76 -8.26 1.84 1.05
N ILE A 77 -8.47 3.11 0.71
CA ILE A 77 -7.67 3.83 -0.30
C ILE A 77 -7.19 5.15 0.30
N LEU A 78 -5.91 5.45 0.17
CA LEU A 78 -5.30 6.65 0.73
C LEU A 78 -5.93 7.89 0.09
N ARG A 79 -6.57 8.74 0.90
CA ARG A 79 -7.16 10.00 0.45
C ARG A 79 -6.10 11.11 0.36
N LEU A 80 -6.31 12.06 -0.54
CA LEU A 80 -5.60 13.33 -0.57
C LEU A 80 -6.22 14.30 0.44
N VAL A 81 -5.39 14.96 1.26
CA VAL A 81 -5.84 16.04 2.15
C VAL A 81 -5.81 17.37 1.40
N ALA A 82 -4.70 17.66 0.72
CA ALA A 82 -4.52 18.89 -0.06
C ALA A 82 -3.44 18.70 -1.12
N TYR A 83 -3.49 19.51 -2.18
CA TYR A 83 -2.47 19.58 -3.21
C TYR A 83 -2.17 21.04 -3.55
N CYS A 84 -0.88 21.39 -3.69
CA CYS A 84 -0.49 22.70 -4.16
C CYS A 84 0.84 22.69 -4.91
N LEU A 85 1.00 23.61 -5.86
CA LEU A 85 2.28 23.93 -6.47
C LEU A 85 3.02 24.99 -5.64
N ARG A 86 4.34 24.82 -5.51
CA ARG A 86 5.23 25.73 -4.79
C ARG A 86 6.38 26.12 -5.68
N GLU A 87 6.63 27.41 -5.78
CA GLU A 87 7.71 27.98 -6.56
C GLU A 87 8.57 28.85 -5.64
N ARG A 88 9.88 28.56 -5.58
CA ARG A 88 10.85 29.37 -4.84
C ARG A 88 12.13 29.52 -5.66
N GLY A 89 12.23 30.64 -6.37
CA GLY A 89 13.31 30.88 -7.32
C GLY A 89 13.23 29.86 -8.46
N ALA A 90 14.34 29.18 -8.75
CA ALA A 90 14.38 28.14 -9.78
C ALA A 90 13.78 26.78 -9.34
N LYS A 91 13.46 26.61 -8.04
CA LYS A 91 12.91 25.35 -7.53
C LYS A 91 11.39 25.36 -7.62
N HIS A 92 10.85 24.36 -8.31
CA HIS A 92 9.43 24.11 -8.43
C HIS A 92 9.13 22.76 -7.77
N GLU A 93 8.10 22.73 -6.93
CA GLU A 93 7.69 21.53 -6.21
C GLU A 93 6.17 21.37 -6.30
N ALA A 94 5.71 20.13 -6.48
CA ALA A 94 4.32 19.76 -6.26
C ALA A 94 4.19 19.07 -4.90
N TRP A 95 3.26 19.53 -4.07
CA TRP A 95 3.05 19.02 -2.72
C TRP A 95 1.73 18.28 -2.63
N LEU A 96 1.78 17.05 -2.12
CA LEU A 96 0.61 16.24 -1.76
C LEU A 96 0.63 16.06 -0.24
N LEU A 97 -0.39 16.59 0.43
CA LEU A 97 -0.60 16.38 1.86
C LEU A 97 -1.50 15.16 2.05
N LEU A 98 -1.02 14.18 2.81
CA LEU A 98 -1.64 12.88 3.01
C LEU A 98 -1.80 12.59 4.51
N PRO A 99 -2.78 11.79 4.94
CA PRO A 99 -2.85 11.34 6.33
C PRO A 99 -1.61 10.54 6.72
N PHE A 100 -1.12 10.73 7.95
CA PHE A 100 -0.02 9.92 8.47
C PHE A 100 -0.54 8.66 9.16
N PHE A 101 0.07 7.52 8.84
CA PHE A 101 -0.25 6.22 9.42
C PHE A 101 0.91 5.75 10.30
N LYS A 102 0.77 5.90 11.62
CA LYS A 102 1.85 5.67 12.60
C LYS A 102 2.37 4.23 12.64
N ARG A 103 1.55 3.27 12.21
CA ARG A 103 1.92 1.85 12.13
C ARG A 103 2.74 1.51 10.88
N GLY A 104 2.93 2.47 9.98
CA GLY A 104 3.71 2.29 8.77
C GLY A 104 3.02 1.34 7.78
N THR A 105 3.83 0.58 7.05
CA THR A 105 3.36 -0.33 6.01
C THR A 105 3.09 -1.74 6.56
N LEU A 106 2.31 -2.52 5.81
CA LEU A 106 2.12 -3.95 6.07
C LEU A 106 3.44 -4.70 6.08
N TRP A 107 4.39 -4.33 5.21
CA TRP A 107 5.73 -4.91 5.21
C TRP A 107 6.45 -4.72 6.54
N ASN A 108 6.41 -3.52 7.11
CA ASN A 108 7.05 -3.24 8.40
C ASN A 108 6.48 -4.11 9.54
N GLU A 109 5.16 -4.36 9.51
CA GLU A 109 4.52 -5.25 10.50
C GLU A 109 4.93 -6.72 10.30
N ILE A 110 5.00 -7.18 9.05
CA ILE A 110 5.47 -8.53 8.71
C ILE A 110 6.91 -8.73 9.19
N GLU A 111 7.83 -7.80 8.90
CA GLU A 111 9.22 -7.85 9.35
C GLU A 111 9.31 -7.84 10.88
N ARG A 112 8.57 -6.93 11.55
CA ARG A 112 8.55 -6.83 13.01
C ARG A 112 8.10 -8.13 13.70
N LEU A 113 7.18 -8.87 13.08
CA LEU A 113 6.74 -10.18 13.57
C LEU A 113 7.78 -11.25 13.28
N LYS A 114 8.33 -11.28 12.05
CA LYS A 114 9.37 -12.25 11.63
C LYS A 114 10.62 -12.16 12.50
N ASP A 115 11.08 -10.96 12.83
CA ASP A 115 12.24 -10.72 13.71
C ASP A 115 12.05 -11.31 15.12
N LYS A 116 10.79 -11.50 15.54
CA LYS A 116 10.41 -12.12 16.81
C LYS A 116 10.05 -13.60 16.67
N GLY A 117 10.26 -14.20 15.50
CA GLY A 117 9.85 -15.57 15.20
C GLY A 117 8.34 -15.78 15.12
N ASN A 118 7.56 -14.70 14.96
CA ASN A 118 6.10 -14.71 14.90
C ASN A 118 5.60 -14.38 13.49
N PHE A 119 4.30 -14.61 13.27
CA PHE A 119 3.61 -14.30 12.02
C PHE A 119 2.23 -13.71 12.33
N LEU A 120 1.59 -13.12 11.32
CA LEU A 120 0.18 -12.74 11.42
C LEU A 120 -0.66 -14.00 11.67
N THR A 121 -1.69 -13.87 12.52
CA THR A 121 -2.68 -14.94 12.69
C THR A 121 -3.57 -15.03 11.46
N GLU A 122 -4.21 -16.18 11.24
CA GLU A 122 -5.15 -16.34 10.11
C GLU A 122 -6.27 -15.29 10.13
N ASP A 123 -6.83 -14.99 11.30
CA ASP A 123 -7.85 -13.94 11.47
C ASP A 123 -7.36 -12.56 11.02
N GLN A 124 -6.13 -12.20 11.40
CA GLN A 124 -5.51 -10.94 10.96
C GLN A 124 -5.30 -10.93 9.44
N ILE A 125 -4.86 -12.07 8.87
CA ILE A 125 -4.67 -12.22 7.43
C ILE A 125 -5.98 -12.05 6.68
N LEU A 126 -7.05 -12.70 7.12
CA LEU A 126 -8.37 -12.62 6.49
C LEU A 126 -8.95 -11.20 6.57
N TRP A 127 -8.80 -10.53 7.72
CA TRP A 127 -9.23 -9.14 7.89
C TRP A 127 -8.49 -8.18 6.94
N LEU A 128 -7.16 -8.28 6.89
CA LEU A 128 -6.33 -7.48 5.99
C LEU A 128 -6.66 -7.77 4.52
N LEU A 129 -6.80 -9.05 4.16
CA LEU A 129 -7.11 -9.46 2.80
C LEU A 129 -8.48 -8.93 2.36
N LEU A 130 -9.49 -8.96 3.23
CA LEU A 130 -10.80 -8.39 2.96
C LEU A 130 -10.72 -6.89 2.65
N GLY A 131 -10.03 -6.11 3.49
CA GLY A 131 -9.89 -4.67 3.28
C GLY A 131 -9.11 -4.32 2.00
N ILE A 132 -8.07 -5.09 1.68
CA ILE A 132 -7.31 -4.94 0.42
C ILE A 132 -8.24 -5.21 -0.78
N CYS A 133 -8.99 -6.31 -0.76
CA CYS A 133 -9.94 -6.65 -1.81
C CYS A 133 -11.02 -5.58 -2.00
N ARG A 134 -11.55 -4.98 -0.92
CA ARG A 134 -12.51 -3.87 -0.99
C ARG A 134 -11.91 -2.61 -1.61
N GLY A 135 -10.66 -2.28 -1.28
CA GLY A 135 -9.93 -1.21 -1.95
C GLY A 135 -9.77 -1.46 -3.46
N LEU A 136 -9.37 -2.68 -3.84
CA LEU A 136 -9.20 -3.06 -5.25
C LEU A 136 -10.53 -3.07 -6.01
N GLU A 137 -11.63 -3.54 -5.40
CA GLU A 137 -12.97 -3.48 -5.98
C GLU A 137 -13.37 -2.05 -6.33
N ALA A 138 -13.17 -1.10 -5.41
CA ALA A 138 -13.46 0.31 -5.65
C ALA A 138 -12.61 0.91 -6.78
N ILE A 139 -11.33 0.53 -6.88
CA ILE A 139 -10.42 0.94 -7.98
C ILE A 139 -10.93 0.39 -9.31
N HIS A 140 -11.24 -0.91 -9.36
CA HIS A 140 -11.71 -1.59 -10.56
C HIS A 140 -13.08 -1.08 -11.03
N ALA A 141 -13.98 -0.75 -10.10
CA ALA A 141 -15.30 -0.17 -10.41
C ALA A 141 -15.20 1.18 -11.13
N LYS A 142 -14.10 1.94 -10.94
CA LYS A 142 -13.82 3.17 -11.68
C LYS A 142 -13.09 2.95 -12.99
N GLY A 143 -12.83 1.69 -13.38
CA GLY A 143 -12.10 1.36 -14.59
C GLY A 143 -10.61 1.62 -14.49
N TYR A 144 -10.00 1.48 -13.31
CA TYR A 144 -8.55 1.59 -13.10
C TYR A 144 -7.97 0.27 -12.58
N ALA A 145 -6.65 0.15 -12.60
CA ALA A 145 -5.90 -0.91 -11.93
C ALA A 145 -4.72 -0.33 -11.15
N HIS A 146 -4.40 -0.90 -9.97
CA HIS A 146 -3.32 -0.40 -9.10
C HIS A 146 -1.91 -0.60 -9.70
N ARG A 147 -1.67 -1.76 -10.34
CA ARG A 147 -0.42 -2.17 -11.02
C ARG A 147 0.85 -2.36 -10.18
N ASP A 148 0.96 -1.73 -9.01
CA ASP A 148 2.09 -1.90 -8.08
C ASP A 148 1.63 -2.32 -6.68
N LEU A 149 0.78 -3.33 -6.61
CA LEU A 149 0.30 -3.86 -5.33
C LEU A 149 1.37 -4.75 -4.69
N LYS A 150 1.84 -4.35 -3.51
CA LYS A 150 2.85 -5.04 -2.71
C LYS A 150 2.74 -4.61 -1.23
N PRO A 151 3.31 -5.37 -0.28
CA PRO A 151 3.18 -5.04 1.15
C PRO A 151 3.69 -3.65 1.56
N THR A 152 4.65 -3.08 0.83
CA THR A 152 5.16 -1.71 1.08
C THR A 152 4.22 -0.60 0.60
N ASN A 153 3.26 -0.92 -0.29
CA ASN A 153 2.24 0.01 -0.78
C ASN A 153 0.88 -0.16 -0.06
N ILE A 154 0.89 -0.81 1.11
CA ILE A 154 -0.29 -1.00 1.97
C ILE A 154 0.04 -0.42 3.34
N LEU A 155 -0.60 0.68 3.70
CA LEU A 155 -0.48 1.29 5.03
C LEU A 155 -1.42 0.59 6.04
N LEU A 156 -1.06 0.64 7.32
CA LEU A 156 -1.91 0.14 8.40
C LEU A 156 -2.50 1.30 9.22
N GLY A 157 -3.83 1.38 9.21
CA GLY A 157 -4.62 2.28 10.05
C GLY A 157 -4.49 2.00 11.54
N ASP A 158 -4.90 2.96 12.36
CA ASP A 158 -4.83 2.85 13.82
C ASP A 158 -5.61 1.63 14.35
N GLU A 159 -6.73 1.27 13.71
CA GLU A 159 -7.52 0.07 14.04
C GLU A 159 -7.04 -1.19 13.31
N GLY A 160 -5.97 -1.10 12.50
CA GLY A 160 -5.39 -2.21 11.74
C GLY A 160 -6.03 -2.47 10.40
N GLN A 161 -6.91 -1.58 9.95
CA GLN A 161 -7.43 -1.61 8.59
C GLN A 161 -6.33 -1.32 7.55
N PRO A 162 -6.29 -2.05 6.43
CA PRO A 162 -5.33 -1.80 5.36
C PRO A 162 -5.76 -0.60 4.51
N VAL A 163 -4.80 0.22 4.08
CA VAL A 163 -5.04 1.39 3.21
C VAL A 163 -4.07 1.35 2.04
N LEU A 164 -4.59 1.21 0.82
CA LEU A 164 -3.80 1.20 -0.41
C LEU A 164 -3.23 2.59 -0.68
N MET A 165 -1.93 2.67 -0.97
CA MET A 165 -1.22 3.92 -1.33
C MET A 165 -0.45 3.77 -2.64
N ASP A 166 0.24 4.83 -3.06
CA ASP A 166 1.05 4.88 -4.29
C ASP A 166 0.22 4.72 -5.57
N LEU A 167 -0.69 5.68 -5.78
CA LEU A 167 -1.59 5.70 -6.93
C LEU A 167 -0.92 6.26 -8.20
N GLY A 168 0.34 6.71 -8.12
CA GLY A 168 1.07 7.29 -9.25
C GLY A 168 1.32 6.31 -10.40
N SER A 169 1.30 5.00 -10.12
CA SER A 169 1.40 3.94 -11.14
C SER A 169 0.04 3.51 -11.73
N MET A 170 -1.07 4.09 -11.27
CA MET A 170 -2.42 3.75 -11.73
C MET A 170 -2.66 4.21 -13.16
N ASN A 171 -3.48 3.45 -13.88
CA ASN A 171 -3.81 3.73 -15.27
C ASN A 171 -5.19 3.14 -15.60
N GLN A 172 -5.86 3.73 -16.60
CA GLN A 172 -7.14 3.22 -17.09
C GLN A 172 -7.03 1.75 -17.51
N ALA A 173 -8.05 0.98 -17.13
CA ALA A 173 -8.19 -0.43 -17.39
C ALA A 173 -8.69 -0.74 -18.81
N CYS A 174 -9.14 0.26 -19.57
CA CYS A 174 -9.72 0.07 -20.91
C CYS A 174 -8.65 -0.17 -21.97
N ILE A 175 -8.55 -1.40 -22.49
CA ILE A 175 -8.99 -1.81 -23.84
C ILE A 175 -9.30 -3.32 -23.75
N ASN A 176 -10.57 -3.71 -23.91
CA ASN A 176 -11.13 -5.07 -23.81
C ASN A 176 -10.99 -5.83 -22.47
N VAL A 177 -12.16 -6.15 -21.91
CA VAL A 177 -12.37 -7.03 -20.75
C VAL A 177 -12.13 -8.48 -21.18
N GLU A 178 -10.88 -8.91 -21.35
CA GLU A 178 -10.51 -10.34 -21.34
C GLU A 178 -9.08 -10.53 -20.78
N GLY A 179 -8.97 -10.90 -19.50
CA GLY A 179 -7.86 -11.70 -18.96
C GLY A 179 -6.64 -10.98 -18.40
N SER A 180 -5.84 -10.28 -19.22
CA SER A 180 -4.41 -10.08 -18.90
C SER A 180 -4.10 -9.20 -17.68
N ARG A 181 -4.79 -8.05 -17.51
CA ARG A 181 -4.45 -7.08 -16.44
C ARG A 181 -5.09 -7.37 -15.10
N GLN A 182 -6.33 -7.88 -15.07
CA GLN A 182 -6.94 -8.35 -13.83
C GLN A 182 -6.13 -9.51 -13.24
N ALA A 183 -5.65 -10.42 -14.09
CA ALA A 183 -4.78 -11.49 -13.66
C ALA A 183 -3.50 -10.99 -12.98
N LEU A 184 -2.88 -9.92 -13.47
CA LEU A 184 -1.71 -9.32 -12.81
C LEU A 184 -2.07 -8.81 -11.41
N THR A 185 -3.20 -8.11 -11.24
CA THR A 185 -3.66 -7.67 -9.91
C THR A 185 -3.86 -8.85 -8.96
N LEU A 186 -4.47 -9.94 -9.43
CA LEU A 186 -4.70 -11.13 -8.62
C LEU A 186 -3.39 -11.82 -8.21
N GLN A 187 -2.42 -11.87 -9.11
CA GLN A 187 -1.11 -12.42 -8.78
C GLN A 187 -0.36 -11.54 -7.78
N SER A 188 -0.39 -10.21 -7.95
CA SER A 188 0.16 -9.30 -6.95
C SER A 188 -0.51 -9.46 -5.59
N LEU A 189 -1.84 -9.64 -5.56
CA LEU A 189 -2.59 -9.93 -4.35
C LEU A 189 -2.19 -11.28 -3.73
N GLY A 190 -1.98 -12.31 -4.56
CA GLY A 190 -1.45 -13.60 -4.14
C GLY A 190 -0.05 -13.49 -3.53
N CYS A 191 0.84 -12.68 -4.10
CA CYS A 191 2.15 -12.38 -3.51
C CYS A 191 2.02 -11.67 -2.16
N VAL A 192 1.08 -10.73 -2.01
CA VAL A 192 0.81 -10.07 -0.72
C VAL A 192 0.28 -11.08 0.31
N LEU A 193 -0.66 -11.94 -0.06
CA LEU A 193 -1.17 -13.00 0.82
C LEU A 193 -0.04 -13.96 1.24
N TYR A 194 0.79 -14.38 0.28
CA TYR A 194 1.96 -15.22 0.58
C TYR A 194 2.89 -14.54 1.59
N ALA A 195 3.20 -13.26 1.40
CA ALA A 195 4.04 -12.50 2.34
C ALA A 195 3.45 -12.43 3.75
N MET A 196 2.13 -12.24 3.88
CA MET A 196 1.46 -12.27 5.18
C MET A 196 1.53 -13.64 5.86
N MET A 197 1.42 -14.73 5.10
CA MET A 197 1.45 -16.11 5.60
C MET A 197 2.85 -16.57 6.02
N PHE A 198 3.88 -16.19 5.25
CA PHE A 198 5.22 -16.78 5.34
C PHE A 198 6.33 -15.79 5.71
N GLY A 199 6.04 -14.49 5.81
CA GLY A 199 7.02 -13.48 6.23
C GLY A 199 8.00 -13.05 5.13
N GLU A 200 7.75 -13.40 3.88
CA GLU A 200 8.58 -13.07 2.73
C GLU A 200 7.79 -13.24 1.43
N GLY A 201 8.20 -12.57 0.37
CA GLY A 201 7.62 -12.75 -0.95
C GLY A 201 7.91 -14.13 -1.54
N PRO A 202 7.01 -14.68 -2.37
CA PRO A 202 7.15 -16.03 -2.95
C PRO A 202 8.36 -16.16 -3.89
N TYR A 203 8.91 -15.04 -4.35
CA TYR A 203 10.03 -15.00 -5.31
C TYR A 203 11.26 -14.28 -4.75
N ASP A 204 11.27 -13.88 -3.47
CA ASP A 204 12.38 -13.14 -2.88
C ASP A 204 13.68 -13.95 -2.92
N MET A 205 13.60 -15.25 -2.60
CA MET A 205 14.74 -16.17 -2.66
C MET A 205 15.26 -16.37 -4.09
N VAL A 206 14.37 -16.37 -5.09
CA VAL A 206 14.76 -16.46 -6.52
C VAL A 206 15.55 -15.21 -6.89
N PHE A 207 15.02 -14.04 -6.54
CA PHE A 207 15.68 -12.76 -6.79
C PHE A 207 17.04 -12.66 -6.07
N GLN A 208 17.12 -13.05 -4.80
CA GLN A 208 18.35 -13.00 -4.01
C GLN A 208 19.46 -13.92 -4.54
N LYS A 209 19.08 -15.05 -5.15
CA LYS A 209 20.03 -15.97 -5.81
C LYS A 209 20.50 -15.49 -7.18
N GLY A 210 19.89 -14.43 -7.72
CA GLY A 210 20.15 -13.94 -9.07
C GLY A 210 19.46 -14.73 -10.16
N ASP A 211 18.49 -15.59 -9.80
CA ASP A 211 17.69 -16.36 -10.75
C ASP A 211 16.60 -15.48 -11.39
N SER A 212 16.09 -15.90 -12.55
CA SER A 212 15.05 -15.15 -13.27
C SER A 212 13.68 -15.27 -12.61
N VAL A 213 13.25 -14.20 -11.92
CA VAL A 213 11.88 -14.09 -11.38
C VAL A 213 10.83 -14.21 -12.49
N ALA A 214 11.11 -13.68 -13.67
CA ALA A 214 10.19 -13.76 -14.82
C ALA A 214 9.91 -15.21 -15.24
N LEU A 215 10.92 -16.10 -15.17
CA LEU A 215 10.74 -17.52 -15.41
C LEU A 215 10.09 -18.23 -14.22
N ALA A 216 10.45 -17.86 -12.99
CA ALA A 216 9.85 -18.46 -11.79
C ALA A 216 8.33 -18.24 -11.71
N VAL A 217 7.85 -17.06 -12.12
CA VAL A 217 6.42 -16.71 -12.20
C VAL A 217 5.64 -17.60 -13.18
N GLN A 218 6.29 -18.13 -14.22
CA GLN A 218 5.64 -19.01 -15.20
C GLN A 218 5.47 -20.44 -14.68
N ASN A 219 6.10 -20.77 -13.56
CA ASN A 219 6.00 -22.09 -12.94
C ASN A 219 4.97 -22.08 -11.82
N GLN A 220 4.34 -23.24 -11.59
CA GLN A 220 3.40 -23.40 -10.48
C GLN A 220 4.15 -23.21 -9.16
N LEU A 221 3.67 -22.29 -8.33
CA LEU A 221 4.25 -22.03 -7.01
C LEU A 221 4.02 -23.22 -6.08
N SER A 222 5.09 -23.73 -5.47
CA SER A 222 5.04 -24.71 -4.39
C SER A 222 4.75 -24.01 -3.06
N ILE A 223 3.49 -24.07 -2.60
CA ILE A 223 3.08 -23.45 -1.33
C ILE A 223 3.46 -24.36 -0.16
N PRO A 224 4.26 -23.90 0.82
CA PRO A 224 4.62 -24.69 2.00
C PRO A 224 3.38 -25.14 2.79
N GLN A 225 3.38 -26.39 3.24
CA GLN A 225 2.36 -26.89 4.15
C GLN A 225 2.66 -26.38 5.56
N SER A 226 1.70 -25.68 6.18
CA SER A 226 1.81 -25.16 7.53
C SER A 226 0.53 -25.45 8.31
N PRO A 227 0.61 -25.97 9.54
CA PRO A 227 -0.58 -26.17 10.38
C PRO A 227 -1.22 -24.85 10.83
N ARG A 228 -0.55 -23.70 10.63
CA ARG A 228 -1.06 -22.37 11.00
C ARG A 228 -2.17 -21.86 10.09
N HIS A 229 -2.37 -22.47 8.93
CA HIS A 229 -3.26 -21.97 7.88
C HIS A 229 -4.28 -23.02 7.47
N SER A 230 -5.56 -22.64 7.45
CA SER A 230 -6.66 -23.49 7.02
C SER A 230 -6.49 -23.94 5.56
N SER A 231 -7.24 -24.98 5.19
CA SER A 231 -7.34 -25.38 3.78
C SER A 231 -7.95 -24.26 2.93
N ALA A 232 -8.92 -23.52 3.47
CA ALA A 232 -9.57 -22.43 2.77
C ALA A 232 -8.60 -21.27 2.43
N LEU A 233 -7.78 -20.82 3.39
CA LEU A 233 -6.79 -19.77 3.14
C LEU A 233 -5.76 -20.21 2.09
N ARG A 234 -5.31 -21.47 2.16
CA ARG A 234 -4.40 -22.05 1.15
C ARG A 234 -5.05 -22.14 -0.23
N GLN A 235 -6.34 -22.45 -0.31
CA GLN A 235 -7.08 -22.46 -1.58
C GLN A 235 -7.21 -21.06 -2.18
N LEU A 236 -7.45 -20.03 -1.35
CA LEU A 236 -7.44 -18.63 -1.81
C LEU A 236 -6.08 -18.27 -2.42
N LEU A 237 -4.99 -18.56 -1.70
CA LEU A 237 -3.63 -18.34 -2.21
C LEU A 237 -3.38 -19.09 -3.53
N ALA A 238 -3.72 -20.38 -3.58
CA ALA A 238 -3.52 -21.19 -4.78
C ALA A 238 -4.31 -20.65 -6.00
N SER A 239 -5.54 -20.19 -5.79
CA SER A 239 -6.38 -19.62 -6.87
C SER A 239 -5.85 -18.29 -7.41
N MET A 240 -5.27 -17.45 -6.55
CA MET A 240 -4.64 -16.19 -6.96
C MET A 240 -3.31 -16.40 -7.68
N MET A 241 -2.59 -17.47 -7.31
CA MET A 241 -1.29 -17.85 -7.86
C MET A 241 -1.38 -18.87 -9.01
N THR A 242 -2.56 -19.10 -9.58
CA THR A 242 -2.73 -19.95 -10.77
C THR A 242 -1.92 -19.39 -11.94
N VAL A 243 -1.15 -20.24 -12.63
CA VAL A 243 -0.28 -19.80 -13.73
C VAL A 243 -1.10 -19.19 -14.87
N ASP A 244 -2.17 -19.87 -15.30
CA ASP A 244 -3.07 -19.38 -16.35
C ASP A 244 -3.88 -18.16 -15.87
N PRO A 245 -3.64 -16.97 -16.45
CA PRO A 245 -4.38 -15.73 -16.15
C PRO A 245 -5.90 -15.87 -16.25
N HIS A 246 -6.40 -16.69 -17.19
CA HIS A 246 -7.84 -16.85 -17.45
C HIS A 246 -8.53 -17.73 -16.40
N GLN A 247 -7.77 -18.50 -15.63
CA GLN A 247 -8.28 -19.34 -14.55
C GLN A 247 -8.24 -18.64 -13.19
N ARG A 248 -7.62 -17.45 -13.10
CA ARG A 248 -7.61 -16.67 -11.86
C ARG A 248 -9.01 -16.11 -11.58
N PRO A 249 -9.45 -16.09 -10.32
CA PRO A 249 -10.75 -15.52 -9.97
C PRO A 249 -10.76 -14.01 -10.19
N HIS A 250 -11.93 -13.42 -10.32
CA HIS A 250 -12.08 -11.96 -10.28
C HIS A 250 -12.29 -11.49 -8.83
N ILE A 251 -11.98 -10.21 -8.54
CA ILE A 251 -12.11 -9.64 -7.18
C ILE A 251 -13.51 -9.88 -6.54
N PRO A 252 -14.65 -9.73 -7.26
CA PRO A 252 -15.96 -10.00 -6.66
C PRO A 252 -16.15 -11.45 -6.19
N LEU A 253 -15.55 -12.42 -6.89
CA LEU A 253 -15.61 -13.83 -6.48
C LEU A 253 -14.75 -14.07 -5.24
N LEU A 254 -13.55 -13.49 -5.18
CA LEU A 254 -12.70 -13.56 -3.98
C LEU A 254 -13.37 -12.91 -2.76
N LEU A 255 -14.03 -11.77 -2.93
CA LEU A 255 -14.79 -11.13 -1.85
C LEU A 255 -15.88 -12.05 -1.31
N SER A 256 -16.65 -12.68 -2.20
CA SER A 256 -17.69 -13.64 -1.80
C SER A 256 -17.10 -14.83 -1.03
N GLN A 257 -15.95 -15.34 -1.47
CA GLN A 257 -15.25 -16.43 -0.77
C GLN A 257 -14.70 -15.99 0.58
N LEU A 258 -14.14 -14.79 0.69
CA LEU A 258 -13.63 -14.23 1.94
C LEU A 258 -14.75 -14.00 2.95
N GLU A 259 -15.87 -13.44 2.51
CA GLU A 259 -17.03 -13.19 3.38
C GLU A 259 -17.64 -14.48 3.92
N ALA A 260 -17.64 -15.55 3.13
CA ALA A 260 -18.07 -16.86 3.58
C ALA A 260 -17.19 -17.44 4.71
N LEU A 261 -15.94 -16.98 4.85
CA LEU A 261 -15.05 -17.34 5.95
C LEU A 261 -15.30 -16.53 7.23
N GLN A 262 -16.21 -15.55 7.20
CA GLN A 262 -16.58 -14.70 8.34
C GLN A 262 -15.37 -14.06 9.05
N PRO A 263 -14.54 -13.27 8.34
CA PRO A 263 -13.37 -12.62 8.93
C PRO A 263 -13.77 -11.74 10.12
N PRO A 264 -13.15 -11.95 11.29
CA PRO A 264 -13.47 -11.22 12.51
C PRO A 264 -12.93 -9.78 12.42
N ALA A 265 -13.63 -8.83 13.02
CA ALA A 265 -13.08 -7.49 13.19
C ALA A 265 -11.89 -7.52 14.18
N PRO A 266 -10.88 -6.65 14.00
CA PRO A 266 -9.74 -6.57 14.90
C PRO A 266 -10.21 -6.32 16.34
N GLY A 267 -9.78 -7.18 17.27
CA GLY A 267 -10.15 -7.11 18.68
C GLY A 267 -11.33 -7.99 19.12
N GLN A 268 -11.93 -8.79 18.21
CA GLN A 268 -13.04 -9.69 18.55
C GLN A 268 -12.64 -11.11 19.01
N HIS A 269 -11.35 -11.43 19.13
CA HIS A 269 -10.94 -12.68 19.76
C HIS A 269 -10.75 -12.52 21.27
N THR A 270 -11.81 -12.88 22.00
CA THR A 270 -11.67 -13.54 23.29
C THR A 270 -10.86 -14.81 23.13
N THR A 271 -9.85 -14.94 23.98
CA THR A 271 -9.15 -16.18 24.31
C THR A 271 -10.16 -17.33 24.39
N GLN A 272 -10.06 -18.32 23.51
CA GLN A 272 -10.49 -19.67 23.87
C GLN A 272 -9.21 -20.46 24.14
N ILE A 273 -9.04 -20.73 25.44
CA ILE A 273 -8.05 -21.64 26.03
C ILE A 273 -8.43 -23.06 25.63
#